data_AF-A0A6C0C112-F1
#
_entry.id   AF-A0A6C0C112-F1
#
_cell.length_a   1.000
_cell.length_b   1.000
_cell.length_c   1.000
_cell.angle_alpha   90.00
_cell.angle_beta   90.00
_cell.angle_gamma   90.00
#
_symmetry.space_group_name_H-M   'P 1'
#
loop_
_entity.id
_entity.type
_entity.pdbx_description
1 polymer ?
#
loop_
_entity_poly.entity_id
_entity_poly.type
_entity_poly.pdbx_seq_one_letter_code
_entity_poly.pdbx_strand_id
1 'polypeptide(L)'
;MERRLNRKVDEYFSKFKEEIRNKVSSLDIDERGKTELLIYIYDFPKIEINKEDVSKRKRVKNVLPTENRCSACRANGEQCTRRRKEDSDFCGTHFKATPHGVFNESNEPKKNTTELIMRIEEINGIVYYIDNYNNVYNTEEIMQKVTEPKIIGKYIHDKGVTIY
;
A
#
# COMPACT_ATOMS: atom_id res chain seq x y z
N MET A 1 23.44 12.58 8.06
CA MET A 1 23.59 12.16 9.48
C MET A 1 24.91 11.42 9.69
N GLU A 2 25.24 10.47 8.81
CA GLU A 2 26.54 9.76 8.74
C GLU A 2 27.79 10.67 8.82
N ARG A 3 27.91 11.71 7.98
CA ARG A 3 29.07 12.61 7.97
C ARG A 3 29.30 13.30 9.32
N ARG A 4 28.21 13.66 10.02
CA ARG A 4 28.29 14.29 11.34
C ARG A 4 28.74 13.30 12.42
N LEU A 5 28.32 12.04 12.31
CA LEU A 5 28.74 10.98 13.22
C LEU A 5 30.19 10.62 12.99
N ASN A 6 30.61 10.39 11.74
CA ASN A 6 32.01 10.13 11.39
C ASN A 6 32.92 11.26 11.90
N ARG A 7 32.56 12.53 11.70
CA ARG A 7 33.34 13.66 12.25
C ARG A 7 33.49 13.61 13.77
N LYS A 8 32.42 13.31 14.51
CA LYS A 8 32.50 13.20 15.98
C LYS A 8 33.39 12.03 16.42
N VAL A 9 33.31 10.93 15.69
CA VAL A 9 34.12 9.74 15.98
C VAL A 9 35.59 10.01 15.66
N ASP A 10 35.89 10.65 14.53
CA ASP A 10 37.23 11.10 14.16
C ASP A 10 37.82 12.08 15.19
N GLU A 11 37.04 13.06 15.64
CA GLU A 11 37.45 14.00 16.71
C GLU A 11 37.78 13.25 18.01
N TYR A 12 36.97 12.27 18.40
CA TYR A 12 37.20 11.47 19.61
C TYR A 12 38.45 10.59 19.48
N PHE A 13 38.61 9.88 18.35
CA PHE A 13 39.79 9.04 18.11
C PHE A 13 41.06 9.86 17.98
N SER A 14 41.00 11.07 17.45
CA SER A 14 42.16 11.96 17.38
C SER A 14 42.64 12.34 18.79
N LYS A 15 41.72 12.72 19.68
CA LYS A 15 42.03 12.98 21.09
C LYS A 15 42.57 11.75 21.80
N PHE A 16 41.96 10.59 21.56
CA PHE A 16 42.43 9.32 22.13
C PHE A 16 43.85 8.97 21.69
N LYS A 17 44.17 9.09 20.39
CA LYS A 17 45.53 8.85 19.88
C LYS A 17 46.54 9.84 20.49
N GLU A 18 46.14 11.10 20.71
CA GLU A 18 46.97 12.12 21.35
C GLU A 18 47.23 11.83 22.84
N GLU A 19 46.21 11.40 23.58
CA GLU A 19 46.37 10.96 24.97
C GLU A 19 47.27 9.73 25.10
N ILE A 20 47.13 8.74 24.21
CA ILE A 20 48.03 7.58 24.19
C ILE A 20 49.45 8.02 23.86
N ARG A 21 49.65 8.90 22.87
CA ARG A 21 50.98 9.42 22.54
C ARG A 21 51.63 10.06 23.75
N ASN A 22 50.90 10.93 24.47
CA ASN A 22 51.39 11.55 25.69
C ASN A 22 51.73 10.52 26.77
N LYS A 23 50.92 9.48 26.92
CA LYS A 23 51.18 8.40 27.87
C LYS A 23 52.42 7.58 27.50
N VAL A 24 52.60 7.24 26.22
CA VAL A 24 53.79 6.54 25.71
C VAL A 24 55.05 7.37 25.90
N SER A 25 54.98 8.69 25.68
CA SER A 25 56.10 9.60 25.96
C SER A 25 56.44 9.70 27.45
N SER A 26 55.48 9.51 28.35
CA SER A 26 55.70 9.50 29.80
C SER A 26 56.28 8.18 30.35
N LEU A 27 56.28 7.12 29.53
CA LEU A 27 56.76 5.79 29.92
C LEU A 27 58.24 5.64 29.53
N ASP A 28 59.00 5.01 30.42
CA ASP A 28 60.43 4.72 30.21
C ASP A 28 60.60 3.45 29.37
N ILE A 29 60.15 3.53 28.11
CA ILE A 29 60.27 2.47 27.09
C ILE A 29 61.45 2.81 26.18
N ASP A 30 62.12 1.78 25.63
CA ASP A 30 63.14 1.96 24.59
C ASP A 30 62.58 2.74 23.38
N GLU A 31 63.37 3.66 22.82
CA GLU A 31 62.93 4.57 21.74
C GLU A 31 62.48 3.81 20.48
N ARG A 32 63.04 2.63 20.21
CA ARG A 32 62.59 1.76 19.10
C ARG A 32 61.20 1.19 19.37
N GLY A 33 60.99 0.69 20.59
CA GLY A 33 59.68 0.17 21.01
C GLY A 33 58.60 1.25 21.01
N LYS A 34 58.93 2.49 21.42
CA LYS A 34 58.00 3.64 21.33
C LYS A 34 57.60 3.93 19.89
N THR A 35 58.56 3.93 18.97
CA THR A 35 58.32 4.25 17.56
C THR A 35 57.42 3.21 16.90
N GLU A 36 57.68 1.93 17.13
CA GLU A 36 56.87 0.82 16.59
C GLU A 36 55.43 0.86 17.11
N LEU A 37 55.25 1.15 18.41
CA LEU A 37 53.94 1.23 19.05
C LEU A 37 53.13 2.43 18.54
N LEU A 38 53.78 3.58 18.31
CA LEU A 38 53.13 4.74 17.70
C LEU A 38 52.70 4.46 16.27
N ILE A 39 53.54 3.83 15.45
CA ILE A 39 53.18 3.43 14.08
C ILE A 39 51.94 2.54 14.11
N TYR A 40 51.93 1.51 14.96
CA TYR A 40 50.78 0.61 15.10
C TYR A 40 49.47 1.33 15.47
N ILE A 41 49.53 2.30 16.38
CA ILE A 41 48.36 3.09 16.80
C ILE A 41 47.85 4.00 15.67
N TYR A 42 48.75 4.64 14.93
CA TYR A 42 48.36 5.56 13.86
C TYR A 42 47.84 4.82 12.62
N ASP A 43 48.42 3.67 12.29
CA ASP A 43 48.00 2.81 11.19
C ASP A 43 46.69 2.06 11.45
N PHE A 44 46.24 2.00 12.71
CA PHE A 44 44.98 1.35 13.04
C PHE A 44 43.82 1.99 12.25
N PRO A 45 43.02 1.18 11.52
CA PRO A 45 42.01 1.68 10.60
C PRO A 45 40.95 2.53 11.31
N LYS A 46 40.51 3.59 10.64
CA LYS A 46 39.42 4.43 11.11
C LYS A 46 38.10 3.69 10.99
N ILE A 47 37.20 3.93 11.94
CA ILE A 47 35.83 3.42 11.86
C ILE A 47 35.03 4.32 10.92
N GLU A 48 34.40 3.71 9.91
CA GLU A 48 33.54 4.41 8.96
C GLU A 48 32.11 3.95 9.15
N ILE A 49 31.23 4.88 9.53
CA ILE A 49 29.79 4.62 9.63
C ILE A 49 29.17 4.83 8.26
N ASN A 50 28.61 3.76 7.71
CA ASN A 50 27.97 3.75 6.40
C ASN A 50 26.47 4.06 6.50
N LYS A 51 25.85 4.33 5.35
CA LYS A 51 24.39 4.57 5.26
C LYS A 51 23.58 3.42 5.85
N GLU A 52 24.06 2.19 5.69
CA GLU A 52 23.37 0.98 6.14
C GLU A 52 23.29 0.88 7.67
N ASP A 53 24.28 1.44 8.37
CA ASP A 53 24.35 1.43 9.84
C ASP A 53 23.35 2.42 10.47
N VAL A 54 23.08 3.53 9.76
CA VAL A 54 22.22 4.61 10.26
C VAL A 54 20.79 4.50 9.72
N SER A 55 20.61 3.79 8.60
CA SER A 55 19.30 3.66 7.97
C SER A 55 18.47 2.58 8.66
N LYS A 56 17.24 2.93 9.06
CA LYS A 56 16.26 1.92 9.48
C LYS A 56 16.01 0.98 8.32
N ARG A 57 16.41 -0.29 8.46
CA ARG A 57 16.13 -1.32 7.47
C ARG A 57 14.61 -1.39 7.26
N LYS A 58 14.16 -1.16 6.03
CA LYS A 58 12.77 -1.37 5.65
C LYS A 58 12.57 -2.89 5.59
N ARG A 59 11.87 -3.46 6.57
CA ARG A 59 11.49 -4.88 6.53
C ARG A 59 10.69 -5.12 5.24
N VAL A 60 11.17 -6.03 4.40
CA VAL A 60 10.39 -6.51 3.26
C VAL A 60 9.11 -7.13 3.82
N LYS A 61 7.97 -6.58 3.43
CA LYS A 61 6.67 -7.13 3.80
C LYS A 61 6.40 -8.29 2.86
N ASN A 62 6.46 -9.53 3.35
CA ASN A 62 5.94 -10.67 2.60
C ASN A 62 4.43 -10.49 2.44
N VAL A 63 3.98 -10.40 1.18
CA VAL A 63 2.58 -10.21 0.85
C VAL A 63 1.92 -11.58 0.82
N LEU A 64 1.03 -11.85 1.77
CA LEU A 64 0.18 -13.04 1.75
C LEU A 64 -0.88 -12.90 0.65
N PRO A 65 -1.21 -13.97 -0.11
CA PRO A 65 -2.40 -14.01 -0.97
C PRO A 65 -3.66 -13.65 -0.18
N THR A 66 -4.60 -12.93 -0.80
CA THR A 66 -5.85 -12.46 -0.15
C THR A 66 -6.66 -13.60 0.48
N GLU A 67 -6.73 -14.74 -0.19
CA GLU A 67 -7.37 -15.97 0.27
C GLU A 67 -6.82 -16.47 1.62
N ASN A 68 -5.54 -16.21 1.91
CA ASN A 68 -4.88 -16.66 3.14
C ASN A 68 -4.87 -15.58 4.23
N ARG A 69 -5.44 -14.41 3.96
CA ARG A 69 -5.53 -13.30 4.93
C ARG A 69 -6.74 -13.48 5.83
N CYS A 70 -6.66 -12.81 6.97
CA CYS A 70 -7.75 -12.73 7.91
C CYS A 70 -8.89 -11.85 7.36
N SER A 71 -10.12 -12.34 7.46
CA SER A 71 -11.33 -11.67 6.96
C SER A 71 -11.85 -10.55 7.85
N ALA A 72 -11.13 -10.14 8.91
CA ALA A 72 -11.55 -9.02 9.75
C ALA A 72 -10.90 -7.70 9.33
N CYS A 73 -11.57 -6.59 9.64
CA CYS A 73 -11.05 -5.24 9.39
C CYS A 73 -10.16 -4.74 10.53
N ARG A 74 -9.18 -3.92 10.17
CA ARG A 74 -8.43 -3.06 11.11
C ARG A 74 -9.25 -1.80 11.41
N ALA A 75 -8.83 -1.01 12.40
CA ALA A 75 -9.47 0.27 12.74
C ALA A 75 -9.51 1.30 11.58
N ASN A 76 -8.67 1.13 10.55
CA ASN A 76 -8.68 1.95 9.33
C ASN A 76 -9.66 1.44 8.25
N GLY A 77 -10.44 0.39 8.52
CA GLY A 77 -11.37 -0.23 7.56
C GLY A 77 -10.72 -1.17 6.54
N GLU A 78 -9.39 -1.33 6.54
CA GLU A 78 -8.70 -2.25 5.63
C GLU A 78 -8.69 -3.70 6.16
N GLN A 79 -8.67 -4.66 5.24
CA GLN A 79 -8.53 -6.07 5.58
C GLN A 79 -7.24 -6.33 6.38
N CYS A 80 -7.36 -7.19 7.40
CA CYS A 80 -6.22 -7.62 8.18
C CYS A 80 -5.20 -8.39 7.33
N THR A 81 -3.98 -7.86 7.23
CA THR A 81 -2.88 -8.50 6.48
C THR A 81 -2.25 -9.73 7.16
N ARG A 82 -2.80 -10.20 8.28
CA ARG A 82 -2.26 -11.37 9.01
C ARG A 82 -2.84 -12.65 8.41
N ARG A 83 -2.07 -13.74 8.45
CA ARG A 83 -2.55 -15.07 8.03
C ARG A 83 -3.72 -15.53 8.91
N ARG A 84 -4.76 -16.10 8.30
CA ARG A 84 -5.86 -16.75 9.01
C ARG A 84 -5.39 -18.06 9.68
N LYS A 85 -6.12 -18.53 10.68
CA LYS A 85 -5.86 -19.88 11.26
C LYS A 85 -6.43 -20.95 10.32
N GLU A 86 -5.99 -22.19 10.48
CA GLU A 86 -6.48 -23.30 9.64
C GLU A 86 -7.99 -23.54 9.83
N ASP A 87 -8.48 -23.44 11.07
CA ASP A 87 -9.89 -23.68 11.41
C ASP A 87 -10.70 -22.38 11.61
N SER A 88 -10.22 -21.25 11.12
CA SER A 88 -10.91 -19.97 11.31
C SER A 88 -10.54 -18.93 10.25
N ASP A 89 -11.53 -18.18 9.80
CA ASP A 89 -11.36 -17.03 8.90
C ASP A 89 -10.61 -15.85 9.53
N PHE A 90 -10.29 -15.93 10.82
CA PHE A 90 -9.63 -14.88 11.56
C PHE A 90 -8.20 -15.26 11.96
N CYS A 91 -7.33 -14.25 12.03
CA CYS A 91 -6.02 -14.41 12.65
C CYS A 91 -6.15 -14.55 14.17
N GLY A 92 -5.10 -15.03 14.85
CA GLY A 92 -5.14 -15.29 16.29
C GLY A 92 -5.55 -14.09 17.17
N THR A 93 -5.40 -12.85 16.70
CA THR A 93 -5.89 -11.66 17.42
C THR A 93 -7.36 -11.35 17.17
N HIS A 94 -7.83 -11.45 15.92
CA HIS A 94 -9.25 -11.22 15.60
C HIS A 94 -10.14 -12.39 16.03
N PHE A 95 -9.56 -13.56 16.28
CA PHE A 95 -10.25 -14.67 16.94
C PHE A 95 -10.47 -14.42 18.44
N LYS A 96 -9.55 -13.71 19.11
CA LYS A 96 -9.58 -13.45 20.56
C LYS A 96 -10.30 -12.15 20.93
N ALA A 97 -10.20 -11.13 20.09
CA ALA A 97 -10.82 -9.83 20.28
C ALA A 97 -11.84 -9.59 19.17
N THR A 98 -13.07 -9.29 19.57
CA THR A 98 -14.25 -9.07 18.73
C THR A 98 -13.95 -8.17 17.51
N PRO A 99 -14.46 -8.51 16.32
CA PRO A 99 -13.99 -7.95 15.06
C PRO A 99 -14.51 -6.52 14.87
N HIS A 100 -13.65 -5.62 14.38
CA HIS A 100 -14.05 -4.31 13.88
C HIS A 100 -14.82 -4.40 12.54
N GLY A 101 -15.79 -5.33 12.45
CA GLY A 101 -16.44 -5.73 11.21
C GLY A 101 -15.65 -6.79 10.44
N VAL A 102 -16.39 -7.54 9.62
CA VAL A 102 -15.84 -8.50 8.65
C VAL A 102 -15.64 -7.76 7.33
N PHE A 103 -14.46 -7.95 6.73
CA PHE A 103 -14.16 -7.51 5.39
C PHE A 103 -14.94 -8.40 4.41
N ASN A 104 -16.10 -7.91 3.97
CA ASN A 104 -16.86 -8.57 2.92
C ASN A 104 -16.33 -8.12 1.55
N GLU A 105 -15.87 -9.08 0.73
CA GLU A 105 -15.52 -8.83 -0.68
C GLU A 105 -16.72 -8.43 -1.53
N SER A 106 -17.94 -8.48 -1.00
CA SER A 106 -19.15 -7.93 -1.61
C SER A 106 -19.24 -6.40 -1.54
N ASN A 107 -18.10 -5.71 -1.56
CA ASN A 107 -18.01 -4.42 -2.23
C ASN A 107 -17.58 -4.72 -3.68
N GLU A 108 -18.46 -5.38 -4.43
CA GLU A 108 -18.51 -5.03 -5.85
C GLU A 108 -18.63 -3.50 -5.90
N PRO A 109 -17.91 -2.82 -6.82
CA PRO A 109 -18.20 -1.41 -7.03
C PRO A 109 -19.70 -1.33 -7.26
N LYS A 110 -20.44 -0.70 -6.34
CA LYS A 110 -21.86 -0.42 -6.56
C LYS A 110 -21.90 0.21 -7.94
N LYS A 111 -22.40 -0.51 -8.95
CA LYS A 111 -22.59 0.07 -10.28
C LYS A 111 -23.39 1.34 -10.00
N ASN A 112 -22.80 2.49 -10.29
CA ASN A 112 -23.47 3.76 -10.05
C ASN A 112 -24.72 3.73 -10.93
N THR A 113 -25.86 3.40 -10.34
CA THR A 113 -27.14 3.38 -11.04
C THR A 113 -27.49 4.82 -11.32
N THR A 114 -27.47 5.21 -12.59
CA THR A 114 -27.93 6.53 -13.03
C THR A 114 -29.44 6.48 -13.24
N GLU A 115 -30.15 7.47 -12.72
CA GLU A 115 -31.57 7.63 -13.03
C GLU A 115 -31.75 7.93 -14.52
N LEU A 116 -32.51 7.10 -15.22
CA LEU A 116 -32.79 7.25 -16.65
C LEU A 116 -34.11 7.99 -16.83
N ILE A 117 -34.06 9.20 -17.41
CA ILE A 117 -35.27 9.93 -17.81
C ILE A 117 -35.67 9.44 -19.20
N MET A 118 -36.89 8.89 -19.30
CA MET A 118 -37.47 8.38 -20.54
C MET A 118 -38.72 9.17 -20.91
N ARG A 119 -38.93 9.33 -22.21
CA ARG A 119 -40.19 9.79 -22.78
C ARG A 119 -40.94 8.62 -23.40
N ILE A 120 -42.26 8.78 -23.49
CA ILE A 120 -43.16 7.82 -24.10
C ILE A 120 -43.59 8.38 -25.45
N GLU A 121 -43.40 7.61 -26.52
CA GLU A 121 -43.87 7.96 -27.86
C GLU A 121 -44.70 6.84 -28.47
N GLU A 122 -45.80 7.22 -29.12
CA GLU A 122 -46.66 6.29 -29.85
C GLU A 122 -46.35 6.37 -31.34
N ILE A 123 -45.91 5.25 -31.91
CA ILE A 123 -45.50 5.15 -33.32
C ILE A 123 -46.23 3.96 -33.93
N ASN A 124 -47.07 4.23 -34.93
CA ASN A 124 -47.92 3.23 -35.59
C ASN A 124 -48.80 2.42 -34.60
N GLY A 125 -49.28 3.06 -33.54
CA GLY A 125 -50.13 2.44 -32.51
C GLY A 125 -49.38 1.59 -31.47
N ILE A 126 -48.04 1.59 -31.51
CA ILE A 126 -47.20 0.90 -30.53
C ILE A 126 -46.51 1.94 -29.66
N VAL A 127 -46.58 1.74 -28.34
CA VAL A 127 -45.96 2.64 -27.34
C VAL A 127 -44.52 2.21 -27.08
N TYR A 128 -43.59 3.15 -27.23
CA TYR A 128 -42.17 2.95 -27.01
C TYR A 128 -41.63 3.85 -25.89
N TYR A 129 -40.70 3.30 -25.11
CA TYR A 129 -39.95 4.01 -24.07
C TYR A 129 -38.58 4.38 -24.62
N ILE A 130 -38.33 5.69 -24.70
CA ILE A 130 -37.15 6.23 -25.38
C ILE A 130 -36.39 7.14 -24.41
N ASP A 131 -35.07 6.95 -24.29
CA ASP A 131 -34.21 7.83 -23.49
C ASP A 131 -33.74 9.08 -24.25
N ASN A 132 -32.97 9.93 -23.57
CA ASN A 132 -32.36 11.14 -24.16
C ASN A 132 -31.29 10.84 -25.24
N TYR A 133 -30.84 9.59 -25.35
CA TYR A 133 -29.87 9.14 -26.36
C TYR A 133 -30.57 8.44 -27.54
N ASN A 134 -31.90 8.50 -27.61
CA ASN A 134 -32.75 7.84 -28.58
C ASN A 134 -32.64 6.29 -28.58
N ASN A 135 -32.28 5.69 -27.46
CA ASN A 135 -32.35 4.24 -27.26
C ASN A 135 -33.79 3.86 -26.92
N VAL A 136 -34.29 2.80 -27.57
CA VAL A 136 -35.62 2.24 -27.32
C VAL A 136 -35.49 1.02 -26.42
N TYR A 137 -36.25 1.01 -25.33
CA TYR A 137 -36.21 -0.04 -24.32
C TYR A 137 -37.37 -1.02 -24.45
N ASN A 138 -37.16 -2.26 -23.97
CA ASN A 138 -38.22 -3.24 -23.91
C ASN A 138 -39.31 -2.81 -22.90
N THR A 139 -40.54 -2.66 -23.38
CA THR A 139 -41.71 -2.27 -22.58
C THR A 139 -41.95 -3.19 -21.39
N GLU A 140 -41.80 -4.51 -21.52
CA GLU A 140 -42.05 -5.45 -20.41
C GLU A 140 -41.06 -5.24 -19.26
N GLU A 141 -39.78 -5.05 -19.58
CA GLU A 141 -38.72 -4.84 -18.58
C GLU A 141 -38.85 -3.48 -17.89
N ILE A 142 -39.31 -2.45 -18.62
CA ILE A 142 -39.65 -1.15 -18.05
C ILE A 142 -40.86 -1.26 -17.10
N MET A 143 -41.91 -1.98 -17.48
CA MET A 143 -43.09 -2.20 -16.64
C MET A 143 -42.76 -3.00 -15.37
N GLN A 144 -41.82 -3.93 -15.47
CA GLN A 144 -41.32 -4.73 -14.34
C GLN A 144 -40.31 -3.99 -13.46
N LYS A 145 -39.93 -2.75 -13.80
CA LYS A 145 -38.92 -1.94 -13.08
C LYS A 145 -37.57 -2.66 -12.95
N VAL A 146 -37.15 -3.35 -14.02
CA VAL A 146 -35.83 -3.99 -14.09
C VAL A 146 -34.74 -2.91 -14.03
N THR A 147 -33.68 -3.14 -13.26
CA THR A 147 -32.60 -2.17 -13.04
C THR A 147 -31.71 -1.95 -14.26
N GLU A 148 -31.62 -2.95 -15.14
CA GLU A 148 -30.84 -2.91 -16.39
C GLU A 148 -31.75 -3.34 -17.57
N PRO A 149 -32.71 -2.50 -18.00
CA PRO A 149 -33.61 -2.84 -19.09
C PRO A 149 -32.85 -2.89 -20.43
N LYS A 150 -33.20 -3.86 -21.27
CA LYS A 150 -32.57 -4.10 -22.57
C LYS A 150 -33.00 -3.05 -23.60
N ILE A 151 -32.00 -2.58 -24.34
CA ILE A 151 -32.18 -1.74 -25.52
C ILE A 151 -32.55 -2.66 -26.69
N ILE A 152 -33.74 -2.47 -27.24
CA ILE A 152 -34.26 -3.24 -28.38
C ILE A 152 -34.07 -2.52 -29.71
N GLY A 153 -33.72 -1.23 -29.70
CA GLY A 153 -33.61 -0.45 -30.92
C GLY A 153 -33.16 0.99 -30.70
N LYS A 154 -33.20 1.77 -31.78
CA LYS A 154 -33.01 3.23 -31.74
C LYS A 154 -34.11 3.98 -32.47
N TYR A 155 -34.49 5.11 -31.89
CA TYR A 155 -35.43 6.03 -32.47
C TYR A 155 -34.73 7.02 -33.43
N ILE A 156 -35.25 7.16 -34.64
CA ILE A 156 -34.79 8.12 -35.64
C ILE A 156 -36.01 8.92 -36.09
N HIS A 157 -36.02 10.22 -35.83
CA HIS A 157 -37.16 11.11 -36.10
C HIS A 157 -37.73 10.98 -37.53
N ASP A 158 -36.86 10.79 -38.54
CA ASP A 158 -37.28 10.70 -39.95
C ASP A 158 -37.76 9.30 -40.37
N LYS A 159 -37.41 8.25 -39.61
CA LYS A 159 -37.65 6.84 -39.99
C LYS A 159 -38.49 6.05 -38.98
N GLY A 160 -38.81 6.63 -37.82
CA GLY A 160 -39.45 5.94 -36.70
C GLY A 160 -38.46 5.10 -35.89
N VAL A 161 -38.93 4.01 -35.28
CA VAL A 161 -38.09 3.11 -34.47
C VAL A 161 -37.45 2.05 -35.36
N THR A 162 -36.12 1.96 -35.27
CA THR A 162 -35.35 0.85 -35.85
C THR A 162 -35.04 -0.16 -34.75
N ILE A 163 -35.62 -1.35 -34.83
CA ILE A 163 -35.35 -2.47 -33.91
C ILE A 163 -34.12 -3.24 -34.41
N TYR A 164 -33.25 -3.66 -33.49
CA TYR A 164 -32.06 -4.47 -33.78
C TYR A 164 -32.37 -5.97 -33.82
#